data_AF-A0A0D2PRU5-F1
#
_entry.id   AF-A0A0D2PRU5-F1
#
_cell.length_a   1.000
_cell.length_b   1.000
_cell.length_c   1.000
_cell.angle_alpha   90.00
_cell.angle_beta   90.00
_cell.angle_gamma   90.00
#
_symmetry.space_group_name_H-M   'P 1'
#
loop_
_entity.id
_entity.type
_entity.pdbx_description
1 polymer ?
#
loop_
_entity_poly.entity_id
_entity_poly.type
_entity_poly.pdbx_seq_one_letter_code
_entity_poly.pdbx_strand_id
1 'polypeptide(L)'
;MVMLVSFFKDPEFANVDSSENESIPFRGTILRTKSGKFSSVSEPCVSCTTFNILAPIYKRLDQQNQNVRESDFRAFWLARNERIVDWLLYESSSIICLQEFWVGNEELVQMYEQRLGASGYDTFKLARTNNRGDGLLTAIHKEYFRVLNYRELLFNDFGDRVAQLLHVQSVIPFLQNNDDSMQQEILIVNTHLLFPHDSSLSIVRLHQVYKILQYLETYQRENKLSQVPVMLCGDWNGSKRGHVYKFLRSQGFVSSYDIAHEYTDSDHKWVSHRNHRGNICGVDFIWLRNPNKSIKPLKISWAEAAFGIIKYQLQKAQLNEKDAFDFLRADNNGNYITYSDFCDALKQVFFIHFLDLIIMMGVIKMKFSSFPNHLQLKLTSLSHGLSFQEMKDLWVQADVDGNGVLDYDEFLVCISNLCLLPVTDFLDQMVISFDNII
;
A
#
# COMPACT_ATOMS: atom_id res chain seq x y z
N MET A 1 22.96 6.39 7.48
CA MET A 1 23.50 5.02 7.60
C MET A 1 22.37 4.12 8.07
N VAL A 2 21.72 3.39 7.15
CA VAL A 2 20.69 2.41 7.51
C VAL A 2 21.43 1.19 8.04
N MET A 3 21.41 0.95 9.36
CA MET A 3 21.89 -0.30 9.93
C MET A 3 20.73 -1.29 9.95
N LEU A 4 20.86 -2.38 9.21
CA LEU A 4 20.05 -3.59 9.37
C LEU A 4 20.98 -4.72 9.81
N VAL A 5 20.59 -5.38 10.89
CA VAL A 5 21.30 -6.51 11.46
C VAL A 5 21.11 -7.69 10.51
N SER A 6 22.23 -8.19 9.97
CA SER A 6 22.30 -9.41 9.18
C SER A 6 21.92 -10.62 10.04
N PHE A 7 20.99 -11.44 9.56
CA PHE A 7 20.72 -12.78 10.11
C PHE A 7 21.99 -13.64 10.00
N PHE A 8 22.62 -13.93 11.13
CA PHE A 8 23.60 -15.02 11.22
C PHE A 8 22.82 -16.35 11.28
N LYS A 9 23.05 -17.20 10.28
CA LYS A 9 22.65 -18.60 10.29
C LYS A 9 23.70 -19.39 11.09
N ASP A 10 23.28 -20.09 12.13
CA ASP A 10 24.04 -21.21 12.68
C ASP A 10 23.15 -22.47 12.66
N PRO A 11 23.58 -23.59 12.05
CA PRO A 11 22.75 -24.76 11.83
C PRO A 11 23.06 -25.85 12.86
N GLU A 12 22.61 -25.70 14.10
CA GLU A 12 22.46 -26.85 14.99
C GLU A 12 21.21 -26.62 15.83
N PHE A 13 20.22 -27.50 15.66
CA PHE A 13 19.16 -27.91 16.60
C PHE A 13 17.97 -28.42 15.78
N ALA A 14 18.17 -29.59 15.19
CA ALA A 14 17.09 -30.46 14.76
C ALA A 14 16.76 -31.42 15.91
N ASN A 15 15.46 -31.61 16.16
CA ASN A 15 14.81 -32.65 16.98
C ASN A 15 15.10 -32.63 18.48
N VAL A 16 14.08 -32.41 19.32
CA VAL A 16 13.70 -33.34 20.41
C VAL A 16 12.20 -33.17 20.72
N ASP A 17 11.49 -34.30 20.77
CA ASP A 17 10.10 -34.49 21.18
C ASP A 17 9.83 -34.15 22.66
N SER A 18 8.53 -33.99 22.94
CA SER A 18 7.88 -33.85 24.25
C SER A 18 8.49 -34.59 25.44
N SER A 19 8.72 -33.89 26.56
CA SER A 19 8.10 -34.15 27.88
C SER A 19 8.82 -33.41 29.03
N GLU A 20 8.01 -33.02 30.02
CA GLU A 20 8.35 -32.65 31.41
C GLU A 20 8.84 -31.24 31.76
N ASN A 21 8.28 -30.79 32.89
CA ASN A 21 8.44 -29.52 33.56
C ASN A 21 9.87 -29.31 34.08
N GLU A 22 10.46 -28.15 33.81
CA GLU A 22 11.28 -27.44 34.81
C GLU A 22 11.41 -25.96 34.44
N SER A 23 11.06 -25.09 35.39
CA SER A 23 11.19 -23.64 35.29
C SER A 23 12.64 -23.22 35.42
N ILE A 24 13.25 -22.74 34.34
CA ILE A 24 14.57 -22.10 34.35
C ILE A 24 14.44 -20.68 33.75
N PRO A 25 14.83 -19.61 34.47
CA PRO A 25 14.75 -18.25 33.94
C PRO A 25 15.90 -18.01 32.95
N PHE A 26 15.59 -18.02 31.65
CA PHE A 26 16.60 -17.76 30.63
C PHE A 26 16.89 -16.26 30.52
N ARG A 27 17.98 -15.82 31.17
CA ARG A 27 18.55 -14.48 31.05
C ARG A 27 19.51 -14.45 29.84
N GLY A 28 18.96 -14.40 28.64
CA GLY A 28 19.72 -14.30 27.40
C GLY A 28 20.28 -12.90 27.18
N THR A 29 21.58 -12.71 27.44
CA THR A 29 22.29 -11.47 27.16
C THR A 29 22.71 -11.46 25.69
N ILE A 30 21.98 -10.73 24.84
CA ILE A 30 22.42 -10.48 23.45
C ILE A 30 23.40 -9.31 23.48
N LEU A 31 24.69 -9.62 23.39
CA LEU A 31 25.78 -8.66 23.34
C LEU A 31 25.84 -7.97 21.97
N ARG A 32 25.61 -6.65 21.97
CA ARG A 32 25.94 -5.76 20.84
C ARG A 32 27.46 -5.79 20.64
N THR A 33 27.93 -6.35 19.52
CA THR A 33 29.35 -6.32 19.14
C THR A 33 29.77 -4.86 18.94
N LYS A 34 30.45 -4.29 19.94
CA LYS A 34 31.20 -3.04 19.80
C LYS A 34 32.52 -3.35 19.11
N SER A 35 32.64 -2.99 17.83
CA SER A 35 33.94 -2.82 17.19
C SER A 35 33.91 -1.60 16.26
N GLY A 36 34.65 -0.55 16.64
CA GLY A 36 34.99 0.56 15.74
C GLY A 36 34.85 1.94 16.37
N LYS A 37 35.98 2.46 16.88
CA LYS A 37 36.34 3.85 17.21
C LYS A 37 35.25 4.94 17.17
N PHE A 38 35.05 5.58 18.32
CA PHE A 38 34.45 6.90 18.49
C PHE A 38 35.22 7.97 17.71
N SER A 39 34.58 8.59 16.72
CA SER A 39 34.82 10.00 16.31
C SER A 39 33.80 10.46 15.25
N SER A 40 32.68 11.03 15.69
CA SER A 40 32.00 12.20 15.11
C SER A 40 30.70 12.39 15.88
N VAL A 41 30.25 13.64 16.05
CA VAL A 41 28.86 13.92 16.45
C VAL A 41 27.99 13.17 15.43
N SER A 42 27.30 12.10 15.85
CA SER A 42 26.44 11.35 14.94
C SER A 42 25.39 12.31 14.43
N GLU A 43 25.37 12.56 13.12
CA GLU A 43 24.30 13.36 12.52
C GLU A 43 22.95 12.80 12.98
N PRO A 44 22.01 13.67 13.37
CA PRO A 44 20.69 13.23 13.81
C PRO A 44 20.05 12.35 12.73
N CYS A 45 19.82 11.09 13.06
CA CYS A 45 19.32 10.09 12.12
C CYS A 45 17.85 9.78 12.42
N VAL A 46 17.01 9.88 11.40
CA VAL A 46 15.59 9.51 11.43
C VAL A 46 15.48 8.01 11.12
N SER A 47 14.74 7.27 11.93
CA SER A 47 14.46 5.83 11.75
C SER A 47 12.95 5.60 11.59
N CYS A 48 12.58 4.66 10.73
CA CYS A 48 11.17 4.36 10.47
C CYS A 48 10.94 2.85 10.44
N THR A 49 9.93 2.40 11.19
CA THR A 49 9.40 1.03 11.14
C THR A 49 8.06 1.05 10.40
N THR A 50 7.89 0.17 9.41
CA THR A 50 6.59 -0.19 8.85
C THR A 50 6.31 -1.66 9.13
N PHE A 51 5.14 -1.99 9.65
CA PHE A 51 4.84 -3.37 10.04
C PHE A 51 3.34 -3.69 10.00
N ASN A 52 2.94 -4.61 9.12
CA ASN A 52 1.63 -5.26 9.22
C ASN A 52 1.65 -6.27 10.38
N ILE A 53 0.94 -5.95 11.47
CA ILE A 53 1.01 -6.72 12.72
C ILE A 53 0.04 -7.91 12.76
N LEU A 54 -0.71 -8.17 11.69
CA LEU A 54 -1.74 -9.21 11.58
C LEU A 54 -2.79 -9.13 12.70
N ALA A 55 -3.95 -8.55 12.40
CA ALA A 55 -5.00 -8.36 13.41
C ALA A 55 -5.43 -9.73 13.98
N PRO A 56 -5.62 -9.87 15.32
CA PRO A 56 -6.06 -11.13 15.91
C PRO A 56 -7.36 -11.70 15.31
N ILE A 57 -8.26 -10.84 14.84
CA ILE A 57 -9.51 -11.22 14.13
C ILE A 57 -9.29 -11.85 12.76
N TYR A 58 -8.08 -11.77 12.20
CA TYR A 58 -7.72 -12.36 10.91
C TYR A 58 -6.83 -13.58 11.06
N LYS A 59 -6.07 -13.68 12.16
CA LYS A 59 -5.18 -14.82 12.40
C LYS A 59 -5.97 -16.09 12.71
N ARG A 60 -5.88 -17.06 11.81
CA ARG A 60 -6.51 -18.38 11.95
C ARG A 60 -5.62 -19.29 12.78
N LEU A 61 -6.21 -20.03 13.72
CA LEU A 61 -5.47 -20.97 14.58
C LEU A 61 -5.58 -22.43 14.12
N ASP A 62 -6.61 -22.76 13.36
CA ASP A 62 -6.90 -24.11 12.92
C ASP A 62 -7.00 -24.14 11.37
N GLN A 63 -6.29 -25.08 10.75
CA GLN A 63 -6.30 -25.28 9.30
C GLN A 63 -7.58 -25.97 8.81
N GLN A 64 -8.16 -26.85 9.63
CA GLN A 64 -9.41 -27.57 9.36
C GLN A 64 -10.61 -26.70 9.72
N ASN A 65 -10.60 -26.04 10.88
CA ASN A 65 -11.65 -25.12 11.30
C ASN A 65 -11.27 -23.65 11.06
N GLN A 66 -11.52 -23.20 9.84
CA GLN A 66 -11.26 -21.83 9.39
C GLN A 66 -12.12 -20.75 10.08
N ASN A 67 -12.94 -21.07 11.08
CA ASN A 67 -13.68 -20.07 11.88
C ASN A 67 -12.97 -19.69 13.16
N VAL A 68 -12.04 -20.53 13.66
CA VAL A 68 -11.31 -20.24 14.91
C VAL A 68 -10.29 -19.15 14.66
N ARG A 69 -10.35 -18.08 15.46
CA ARG A 69 -9.46 -16.91 15.37
C ARG A 69 -8.64 -16.75 16.64
N GLU A 70 -7.48 -16.12 16.51
CA GLU A 70 -6.69 -15.74 17.68
C GLU A 70 -7.46 -14.79 18.60
N SER A 71 -8.33 -13.93 18.03
CA SER A 71 -9.23 -13.05 18.78
C SER A 71 -10.15 -13.78 19.77
N ASP A 72 -10.43 -15.06 19.56
CA ASP A 72 -11.29 -15.86 20.44
C ASP A 72 -10.57 -16.21 21.77
N PHE A 73 -9.24 -16.05 21.84
CA PHE A 73 -8.42 -16.45 22.97
C PHE A 73 -7.57 -15.28 23.48
N ARG A 74 -8.06 -14.59 24.52
CA ARG A 74 -7.39 -13.43 25.13
C ARG A 74 -5.91 -13.66 25.43
N ALA A 75 -5.58 -14.78 26.06
CA ALA A 75 -4.19 -15.09 26.41
C ALA A 75 -3.26 -15.12 25.18
N PHE A 76 -3.75 -15.57 24.02
CA PHE A 76 -2.93 -15.75 22.82
C PHE A 76 -2.68 -14.42 22.13
N TRP A 77 -3.74 -13.65 21.86
CA TRP A 77 -3.55 -12.36 21.21
C TRP A 77 -2.83 -11.37 22.12
N LEU A 78 -3.06 -11.41 23.43
CA LEU A 78 -2.38 -10.51 24.38
C LEU A 78 -0.87 -10.80 24.38
N ALA A 79 -0.46 -12.06 24.61
CA ALA A 79 0.95 -12.43 24.68
C ALA A 79 1.71 -12.19 23.35
N ARG A 80 1.04 -12.30 22.19
CA ARG A 80 1.66 -11.93 20.91
C ARG A 80 1.85 -10.42 20.79
N ASN A 81 0.82 -9.64 21.11
CA ASN A 81 0.87 -8.19 20.95
C ASN A 81 1.79 -7.52 21.99
N GLU A 82 1.90 -8.06 23.21
CA GLU A 82 2.91 -7.62 24.18
C GLU A 82 4.33 -7.75 23.62
N ARG A 83 4.66 -8.91 23.01
CA ARG A 83 5.95 -9.13 22.35
C ARG A 83 6.18 -8.19 21.16
N ILE A 84 5.14 -7.89 20.38
CA ILE A 84 5.24 -6.92 19.29
C ILE A 84 5.57 -5.53 19.85
N VAL A 85 4.87 -5.08 20.89
CA VAL A 85 5.17 -3.79 21.54
C VAL A 85 6.56 -3.77 22.15
N ASP A 86 6.99 -4.84 22.81
CA ASP A 86 8.36 -4.97 23.35
C ASP A 86 9.40 -4.78 22.25
N TRP A 87 9.19 -5.40 21.08
CA TRP A 87 10.09 -5.26 19.93
C TRP A 87 10.09 -3.85 19.36
N LEU A 88 8.92 -3.22 19.21
CA LEU A 88 8.80 -1.83 18.74
C LEU A 88 9.53 -0.85 19.68
N LEU A 89 9.42 -1.06 20.99
CA LEU A 89 10.10 -0.26 22.00
C LEU A 89 11.61 -0.53 22.06
N TYR A 90 12.04 -1.76 21.76
CA TYR A 90 13.45 -2.10 21.65
C TYR A 90 14.10 -1.42 20.44
N GLU A 91 13.47 -1.49 19.27
CA GLU A 91 13.96 -0.83 18.04
C GLU A 91 13.88 0.70 18.15
N SER A 92 12.91 1.22 18.91
CA SER A 92 12.78 2.64 19.26
C SER A 92 12.84 3.57 18.03
N SER A 93 12.19 3.17 16.92
CA SER A 93 12.16 3.96 15.70
C SER A 93 11.50 5.32 15.93
N SER A 94 12.00 6.39 15.30
CA SER A 94 11.40 7.72 15.48
C SER A 94 10.01 7.85 14.84
N ILE A 95 9.71 6.99 13.85
CA ILE A 95 8.40 6.83 13.22
C ILE A 95 8.03 5.34 13.23
N ILE A 96 6.82 5.00 13.66
CA ILE A 96 6.27 3.64 13.60
C ILE A 96 4.94 3.70 12.83
N CYS A 97 4.81 2.90 11.77
CA CYS A 97 3.61 2.79 10.93
C CYS A 97 3.12 1.35 10.93
N LEU A 98 2.00 1.09 11.60
CA LEU A 98 1.40 -0.23 11.72
C LEU A 98 0.18 -0.37 10.82
N GLN A 99 0.02 -1.56 10.23
CA GLN A 99 -1.15 -1.99 9.47
C GLN A 99 -1.79 -3.19 10.15
N GLU A 100 -3.09 -3.43 9.87
CA GLU A 100 -3.90 -4.44 10.57
C GLU A 100 -3.90 -4.28 12.10
N PHE A 101 -3.86 -3.03 12.55
CA PHE A 101 -4.00 -2.71 13.96
C PHE A 101 -5.46 -2.97 14.39
N TRP A 102 -5.69 -3.74 15.44
CA TRP A 102 -7.03 -4.17 15.85
C TRP A 102 -7.77 -3.07 16.64
N VAL A 103 -8.17 -2.01 15.94
CA VAL A 103 -8.83 -0.82 16.50
C VAL A 103 -10.13 -1.17 17.26
N GLY A 104 -10.83 -2.22 16.84
CA GLY A 104 -12.08 -2.67 17.46
C GLY A 104 -11.92 -3.32 18.85
N ASN A 105 -10.70 -3.50 19.36
CA ASN A 105 -10.46 -4.04 20.69
C ASN A 105 -9.82 -2.99 21.60
N GLU A 106 -10.61 -2.45 22.54
CA GLU A 106 -10.17 -1.37 23.44
C GLU A 106 -8.98 -1.75 24.30
N GLU A 107 -8.89 -3.01 24.74
CA GLU A 107 -7.80 -3.49 25.59
C GLU A 107 -6.45 -3.46 24.86
N LEU A 108 -6.41 -4.00 23.63
CA LEU A 108 -5.22 -3.95 22.78
C LEU A 108 -4.84 -2.50 22.45
N VAL A 109 -5.84 -1.67 22.13
CA VAL A 109 -5.62 -0.24 21.83
C VAL A 109 -4.97 0.46 23.03
N GLN A 110 -5.53 0.29 24.23
CA GLN A 110 -4.98 0.88 25.45
C GLN A 110 -3.56 0.39 25.73
N MET A 111 -3.27 -0.90 25.52
CA MET A 111 -1.93 -1.45 25.71
C MET A 111 -0.89 -0.76 24.81
N TYR A 112 -1.18 -0.59 23.52
CA TYR A 112 -0.26 0.11 22.60
C TYR A 112 -0.12 1.60 22.95
N GLU A 113 -1.23 2.30 23.15
CA GLU A 113 -1.23 3.74 23.43
C GLU A 113 -0.51 4.09 24.74
N GLN A 114 -0.75 3.31 25.81
CA GLN A 114 -0.09 3.54 27.10
C GLN A 114 1.41 3.24 27.03
N ARG A 115 1.81 2.11 26.42
CA ARG A 115 3.21 1.71 26.38
C ARG A 115 4.04 2.60 25.45
N LEU A 116 3.54 2.90 24.25
CA LEU A 116 4.20 3.84 23.34
C LEU A 116 4.18 5.27 23.94
N GLY A 117 3.06 5.69 24.53
CA GLY A 117 2.94 7.00 25.17
C GLY A 117 3.93 7.20 26.33
N ALA A 118 4.08 6.20 27.20
CA ALA A 118 5.06 6.19 28.28
C ALA A 118 6.51 6.25 27.78
N SER A 119 6.76 5.78 26.56
CA SER A 119 8.06 5.84 25.88
C SER A 119 8.21 7.06 24.96
N GLY A 120 7.38 8.09 25.11
CA GLY A 120 7.60 9.38 24.43
C GLY A 120 7.00 9.48 23.03
N TYR A 121 6.11 8.58 22.63
CA TYR A 121 5.39 8.67 21.35
C TYR A 121 4.07 9.44 21.46
N ASP A 122 3.73 10.16 20.41
CA ASP A 122 2.35 10.55 20.09
C ASP A 122 1.76 9.52 19.13
N THR A 123 0.54 9.04 19.39
CA THR A 123 -0.09 7.95 18.62
C THR A 123 -1.36 8.40 17.91
N PHE A 124 -1.56 7.92 16.69
CA PHE A 124 -2.68 8.27 15.82
C PHE A 124 -3.24 6.98 15.25
N LYS A 125 -4.50 6.63 15.56
CA LYS A 125 -5.17 5.44 15.03
C LYS A 125 -6.28 5.81 14.06
N LEU A 126 -6.48 5.00 13.04
CA LEU A 126 -7.52 5.19 12.03
C LEU A 126 -8.17 3.85 11.69
N ALA A 127 -9.45 3.68 12.03
CA ALA A 127 -10.23 2.52 11.64
C ALA A 127 -10.61 2.59 10.15
N ARG A 128 -10.83 1.42 9.54
CA ARG A 128 -11.48 1.33 8.23
C ARG A 128 -12.95 1.74 8.30
N THR A 129 -13.49 2.25 7.20
CA THR A 129 -14.87 2.78 7.12
C THR A 129 -15.97 1.72 7.14
N ASN A 130 -15.62 0.44 6.96
CA ASN A 130 -16.58 -0.67 6.90
C ASN A 130 -16.71 -1.50 8.17
N ASN A 131 -16.24 -1.00 9.31
CA ASN A 131 -16.33 -1.68 10.61
C ASN A 131 -15.75 -3.10 10.62
N ARG A 132 -14.73 -3.37 9.80
CA ARG A 132 -14.00 -4.64 9.79
C ARG A 132 -13.21 -4.92 11.08
N GLY A 133 -13.05 -3.91 11.93
CA GLY A 133 -12.39 -3.99 13.23
C GLY A 133 -10.89 -3.70 13.20
N ASP A 134 -10.25 -3.72 12.03
CA ASP A 134 -8.85 -3.33 11.85
C ASP A 134 -8.68 -1.91 11.31
N GLY A 135 -7.44 -1.44 11.32
CA GLY A 135 -7.06 -0.13 10.83
C GLY A 135 -5.55 0.08 10.83
N LEU A 136 -5.18 1.35 10.97
CA LEU A 136 -3.80 1.82 11.00
C LEU A 136 -3.48 2.40 12.37
N LEU A 137 -2.22 2.31 12.78
CA LEU A 137 -1.66 3.10 13.88
C LEU A 137 -0.33 3.71 13.42
N THR A 138 -0.17 5.01 13.60
CA THR A 138 1.11 5.70 13.44
C THR A 138 1.55 6.28 14.77
N ALA A 139 2.80 6.03 15.17
CA ALA A 139 3.42 6.59 16.35
C ALA A 139 4.63 7.47 15.96
N ILE A 140 4.70 8.67 16.51
CA ILE A 140 5.76 9.66 16.26
C ILE A 140 6.49 9.99 17.56
N HIS A 141 7.80 9.79 17.58
CA HIS A 141 8.61 10.03 18.78
C HIS A 141 8.88 11.52 18.99
N LYS A 142 8.48 12.06 20.14
CA LYS A 142 8.50 13.50 20.45
C LYS A 142 9.91 14.11 20.51
N GLU A 143 10.94 13.32 20.78
CA GLU A 143 12.32 13.82 20.78
C GLU A 143 12.84 14.13 19.36
N TYR A 144 12.25 13.51 18.34
CA TYR A 144 12.69 13.70 16.94
C TYR A 144 11.77 14.66 16.19
N PHE A 145 10.47 14.58 16.44
CA PHE A 145 9.47 15.29 15.65
C PHE A 145 8.39 15.92 16.52
N ARG A 146 7.98 17.12 16.11
CA ARG A 146 6.72 17.75 16.51
C ARG A 146 5.69 17.50 15.42
N VAL A 147 4.51 17.00 15.79
CA VAL A 147 3.40 16.85 14.84
C VAL A 147 2.73 18.22 14.63
N LEU A 148 2.72 18.68 13.39
CA LEU A 148 2.08 19.94 12.97
C LEU A 148 0.63 19.73 12.55
N ASN A 149 0.33 18.60 11.90
CA ASN A 149 -1.02 18.27 11.45
C ASN A 149 -1.21 16.75 11.28
N TYR A 150 -2.46 16.31 11.38
CA TYR A 150 -2.89 14.94 11.10
C TYR A 150 -4.16 15.00 10.24
N ARG A 151 -4.19 14.21 9.18
CA ARG A 151 -5.33 14.09 8.27
C ARG A 151 -5.64 12.63 7.98
N GLU A 152 -6.93 12.35 7.89
CA GLU A 152 -7.47 11.04 7.55
C GLU A 152 -7.91 11.04 6.10
N LEU A 153 -7.47 10.04 5.35
CA LEU A 153 -7.89 9.80 3.98
C LEU A 153 -8.76 8.55 4.00
N LEU A 154 -10.07 8.75 3.85
CA LEU A 154 -11.04 7.69 3.70
C LEU A 154 -11.27 7.47 2.21
N PHE A 155 -10.88 6.32 1.66
CA PHE A 155 -11.01 6.12 0.22
C PHE A 155 -12.46 5.94 -0.21
N ASN A 156 -13.32 5.44 0.69
CA ASN A 156 -14.73 5.09 0.45
C ASN A 156 -14.89 4.34 -0.88
N ASP A 157 -13.96 3.41 -1.11
CA ASP A 157 -13.78 2.68 -2.35
C ASP A 157 -14.03 1.18 -2.13
N PHE A 158 -13.84 0.41 -3.18
CA PHE A 158 -13.94 -1.04 -3.08
C PHE A 158 -12.89 -1.57 -2.08
N GLY A 159 -13.35 -1.97 -0.89
CA GLY A 159 -12.52 -2.47 0.20
C GLY A 159 -12.41 -1.53 1.39
N ASP A 160 -12.92 -0.30 1.30
CA ASP A 160 -12.99 0.66 2.42
C ASP A 160 -11.65 0.77 3.14
N ARG A 161 -10.59 0.96 2.33
CA ARG A 161 -9.25 1.18 2.83
C ARG A 161 -9.08 2.64 3.21
N VAL A 162 -8.02 2.90 3.98
CA VAL A 162 -7.75 4.21 4.57
C VAL A 162 -6.26 4.53 4.47
N ALA A 163 -5.91 5.80 4.59
CA ALA A 163 -4.55 6.25 4.81
C ALA A 163 -4.52 7.38 5.85
N GLN A 164 -3.40 7.49 6.56
CA GLN A 164 -3.10 8.58 7.46
C GLN A 164 -2.06 9.48 6.81
N LEU A 165 -2.23 10.80 6.87
CA LEU A 165 -1.20 11.78 6.53
C LEU A 165 -0.81 12.54 7.81
N LEU A 166 0.46 12.48 8.16
CA LEU A 166 1.05 13.26 9.25
C LEU A 166 2.01 14.28 8.65
N HIS A 167 1.84 15.54 9.03
CA HIS A 167 2.80 16.60 8.77
C HIS A 167 3.62 16.82 10.03
N VAL A 168 4.92 16.56 9.96
CA VAL A 168 5.82 16.64 11.11
C VAL A 168 6.98 17.59 10.84
N GLN A 169 7.50 18.18 11.91
CA GLN A 169 8.65 19.05 11.91
C GLN A 169 9.76 18.46 12.79
N SER A 170 10.98 18.40 12.29
CA SER A 170 12.14 17.95 13.06
C SER A 170 12.39 18.88 14.25
N VAL A 171 12.53 18.30 15.43
CA VAL A 171 12.93 19.01 16.66
C VAL A 171 14.42 19.32 16.64
N ILE A 172 15.22 18.48 15.96
CA ILE A 172 16.65 18.68 15.83
C ILE A 172 16.92 19.54 14.58
N PRO A 173 17.50 20.75 14.72
CA PRO A 173 17.86 21.57 13.58
C PRO A 173 19.00 20.92 12.79
N PHE A 174 18.86 20.86 11.47
CA PHE A 174 19.98 20.51 10.59
C PHE A 174 20.81 21.76 10.32
N LEU A 175 22.12 21.68 10.56
CA LEU A 175 23.05 22.73 10.15
C LEU A 175 23.22 22.67 8.63
N GLN A 176 22.73 23.66 7.90
CA GLN A 176 23.21 23.93 6.55
C GLN A 176 24.44 24.84 6.63
N ASN A 177 25.30 24.79 5.61
CA ASN A 177 26.61 25.45 5.55
C ASN A 177 26.60 26.99 5.66
N ASN A 178 25.45 27.62 5.88
CA ASN A 178 25.30 29.03 6.25
C ASN A 178 24.35 29.09 7.45
N ASP A 179 24.68 29.90 8.46
CA ASP A 179 24.12 30.08 9.83
C ASP A 179 22.59 30.10 10.06
N ASP A 180 21.75 29.70 9.10
CA ASP A 180 20.30 29.65 9.23
C ASP A 180 19.84 28.22 9.58
N SER A 181 19.52 27.99 10.86
CA SER A 181 18.97 26.72 11.32
C SER A 181 17.54 26.54 10.81
N MET A 182 17.38 25.86 9.67
CA MET A 182 16.05 25.57 9.13
C MET A 182 15.49 24.30 9.77
N GLN A 183 14.33 24.43 10.41
CA GLN A 183 13.55 23.29 10.89
C GLN A 183 12.96 22.55 9.68
N GLN A 184 13.34 21.28 9.51
CA GLN A 184 12.91 20.46 8.37
C GLN A 184 11.54 19.86 8.62
N GLU A 185 10.64 20.03 7.67
CA GLU A 185 9.31 19.42 7.67
C GLU A 185 9.30 18.16 6.78
N ILE A 186 8.48 17.17 7.13
CA ILE A 186 8.30 15.91 6.38
C ILE A 186 6.81 15.55 6.38
N LEU A 187 6.31 15.07 5.24
CA LEU A 187 5.00 14.43 5.15
C LEU A 187 5.16 12.91 5.23
N ILE A 188 4.48 12.28 6.18
CA ILE A 188 4.49 10.84 6.40
C ILE A 188 3.09 10.32 6.07
N VAL A 189 3.02 9.30 5.22
CA VAL A 189 1.78 8.57 4.95
C VAL A 189 1.91 7.15 5.46
N ASN A 190 0.87 6.66 6.15
CA ASN A 190 0.71 5.25 6.47
C ASN A 190 -0.54 4.72 5.76
N THR A 191 -0.47 3.57 5.09
CA THR A 191 -1.63 2.95 4.45
C THR A 191 -1.54 1.43 4.43
N HIS A 192 -2.67 0.79 4.11
CA HIS A 192 -2.75 -0.63 3.81
C HIS A 192 -3.68 -0.79 2.60
N LEU A 193 -3.11 -1.07 1.43
CA LEU A 193 -3.88 -1.15 0.17
C LEU A 193 -4.73 -2.42 0.10
N LEU A 194 -5.69 -2.46 -0.84
CA LEU A 194 -6.59 -3.60 -1.01
C LEU A 194 -5.82 -4.92 -1.24
N PHE A 195 -6.17 -5.97 -0.48
CA PHE A 195 -5.58 -7.29 -0.64
C PHE A 195 -5.84 -7.86 -2.06
N PRO A 196 -4.83 -8.43 -2.73
CA PRO A 196 -4.91 -8.88 -4.12
C PRO A 196 -5.53 -10.27 -4.21
N HIS A 197 -6.85 -10.37 -3.98
CA HIS A 197 -7.57 -11.64 -4.17
C HIS A 197 -7.57 -12.10 -5.63
N ASP A 198 -7.56 -11.14 -6.55
CA ASP A 198 -7.51 -11.32 -8.01
C ASP A 198 -6.61 -10.24 -8.63
N SER A 199 -5.94 -10.57 -9.75
CA SER A 199 -5.06 -9.66 -10.49
C SER A 199 -5.78 -8.41 -11.03
N SER A 200 -7.09 -8.50 -11.28
CA SER A 200 -7.92 -7.36 -11.68
C SER A 200 -8.02 -6.26 -10.62
N LEU A 201 -7.89 -6.60 -9.33
CA LEU A 201 -7.94 -5.64 -8.23
C LEU A 201 -6.71 -4.72 -8.17
N SER A 202 -5.74 -4.92 -9.06
CA SER A 202 -4.61 -4.02 -9.26
C SER A 202 -5.02 -2.59 -9.62
N ILE A 203 -6.12 -2.43 -10.36
CA ILE A 203 -6.66 -1.11 -10.70
C ILE A 203 -7.14 -0.35 -9.48
N VAL A 204 -7.76 -1.06 -8.53
CA VAL A 204 -8.26 -0.46 -7.28
C VAL A 204 -7.08 0.00 -6.42
N ARG A 205 -6.02 -0.83 -6.30
CA ARG A 205 -4.80 -0.42 -5.60
C ARG A 205 -4.15 0.79 -6.27
N LEU A 206 -4.05 0.81 -7.60
CA LEU A 206 -3.51 1.96 -8.33
C LEU A 206 -4.34 3.23 -8.06
N HIS A 207 -5.67 3.12 -8.07
CA HIS A 207 -6.58 4.23 -7.76
C HIS A 207 -6.41 4.73 -6.32
N GLN A 208 -6.24 3.83 -5.36
CA GLN A 208 -5.94 4.18 -3.96
C GLN A 208 -4.65 5.01 -3.85
N VAL A 209 -3.59 4.59 -4.54
CA VAL A 209 -2.32 5.36 -4.56
C VAL A 209 -2.49 6.70 -5.26
N TYR A 210 -3.23 6.75 -6.36
CA TYR A 210 -3.55 8.01 -7.03
C TYR A 210 -4.27 9.00 -6.10
N LYS A 211 -5.29 8.54 -5.36
CA LYS A 211 -5.99 9.34 -4.33
C LYS A 211 -5.03 9.86 -3.24
N ILE A 212 -4.11 9.02 -2.76
CA ILE A 212 -3.07 9.43 -1.79
C ILE A 212 -2.23 10.58 -2.38
N LEU A 213 -1.74 10.44 -3.61
CA LEU A 213 -0.88 11.44 -4.24
C LEU A 213 -1.64 12.74 -4.58
N GLN A 214 -2.89 12.67 -5.03
CA GLN A 214 -3.74 13.84 -5.24
C GLN A 214 -3.98 14.61 -3.94
N TYR A 215 -4.22 13.88 -2.85
CA TYR A 215 -4.39 14.48 -1.53
C TYR A 215 -3.11 15.15 -1.06
N LEU A 216 -1.94 14.51 -1.25
CA LEU A 216 -0.63 15.11 -0.95
C LEU A 216 -0.41 16.42 -1.72
N GLU A 217 -0.64 16.44 -3.03
CA GLU A 217 -0.50 17.66 -3.84
C GLU A 217 -1.43 18.78 -3.36
N THR A 218 -2.67 18.42 -2.99
CA THR A 218 -3.66 19.37 -2.47
C THR A 218 -3.24 19.91 -1.11
N TYR A 219 -2.85 19.03 -0.19
CA TYR A 219 -2.35 19.40 1.13
C TYR A 219 -1.11 20.30 1.03
N GLN A 220 -0.16 19.96 0.16
CA GLN A 220 1.03 20.77 -0.08
C GLN A 220 0.67 22.17 -0.60
N ARG A 221 -0.28 22.27 -1.54
CA ARG A 221 -0.73 23.56 -2.09
C ARG A 221 -1.43 24.42 -1.03
N GLU A 222 -2.36 23.84 -0.28
CA GLU A 222 -3.13 24.53 0.76
C GLU A 222 -2.23 25.07 1.88
N ASN A 223 -1.20 24.31 2.23
CA ASN A 223 -0.25 24.65 3.30
C ASN A 223 1.02 25.34 2.77
N LYS A 224 1.09 25.68 1.48
CA LYS A 224 2.23 26.36 0.83
C LYS A 224 3.57 25.62 1.00
N LEU A 225 3.54 24.29 0.99
CA LEU A 225 4.69 23.40 1.17
C LEU A 225 5.35 23.10 -0.18
N SER A 226 6.21 23.98 -0.67
CA SER A 226 6.78 23.89 -2.02
C SER A 226 7.94 22.90 -2.18
N GLN A 227 8.58 22.44 -1.09
CA GLN A 227 9.73 21.53 -1.13
C GLN A 227 9.82 20.63 0.11
N VAL A 228 8.75 19.92 0.44
CA VAL A 228 8.73 19.01 1.60
C VAL A 228 8.96 17.55 1.18
N PRO A 229 9.94 16.84 1.75
CA PRO A 229 10.11 15.40 1.58
C PRO A 229 8.86 14.61 1.95
N VAL A 230 8.60 13.54 1.21
CA VAL A 230 7.47 12.65 1.46
C VAL A 230 7.96 11.24 1.73
N MET A 231 7.44 10.63 2.79
CA MET A 231 7.64 9.24 3.15
C MET A 231 6.29 8.50 3.07
N LEU A 232 6.18 7.46 2.25
CA LEU A 232 4.99 6.62 2.19
C LEU A 232 5.31 5.23 2.75
N CYS A 233 4.72 4.90 3.88
CA CYS A 233 4.88 3.63 4.57
C CYS A 233 3.61 2.79 4.41
N GLY A 234 3.77 1.47 4.39
CA GLY A 234 2.63 0.58 4.46
C GLY A 234 2.83 -0.78 3.83
N ASP A 235 1.77 -1.56 3.92
CA ASP A 235 1.55 -2.76 3.14
C ASP A 235 0.82 -2.37 1.85
N TRP A 236 1.55 -2.42 0.74
CA TRP A 236 1.07 -1.99 -0.57
C TRP A 236 0.34 -3.11 -1.32
N ASN A 237 0.36 -4.34 -0.80
CA ASN A 237 -0.29 -5.48 -1.43
C ASN A 237 0.04 -5.63 -2.94
N GLY A 238 1.23 -5.20 -3.33
CA GLY A 238 1.70 -5.14 -4.71
C GLY A 238 3.21 -5.30 -4.76
N SER A 239 3.70 -6.11 -5.69
CA SER A 239 5.14 -6.40 -5.82
C SER A 239 5.87 -5.32 -6.61
N LYS A 240 7.21 -5.41 -6.67
CA LYS A 240 8.06 -4.55 -7.52
C LYS A 240 7.71 -4.62 -9.02
N ARG A 241 7.10 -5.72 -9.47
CA ARG A 241 6.66 -5.88 -10.85
C ARG A 241 5.35 -5.15 -11.15
N GLY A 242 4.57 -4.85 -10.11
CA GLY A 242 3.20 -4.37 -10.21
C GLY A 242 3.06 -2.91 -10.63
N HIS A 243 1.85 -2.55 -11.07
CA HIS A 243 1.51 -1.21 -11.55
C HIS A 243 1.71 -0.13 -10.48
N VAL A 244 1.39 -0.44 -9.22
CA VAL A 244 1.59 0.47 -8.08
C VAL A 244 3.06 0.86 -7.92
N TYR A 245 3.97 -0.12 -7.95
CA TYR A 245 5.41 0.15 -7.83
C TYR A 245 5.87 1.04 -8.98
N LYS A 246 5.56 0.68 -10.23
CA LYS A 246 5.95 1.46 -11.41
C LYS A 246 5.37 2.89 -11.40
N PHE A 247 4.13 3.05 -10.93
CA PHE A 247 3.49 4.36 -10.79
C PHE A 247 4.17 5.25 -9.75
N LEU A 248 4.54 4.70 -8.59
CA LEU A 248 5.31 5.46 -7.59
C LEU A 248 6.69 5.87 -8.12
N ARG A 249 7.36 4.97 -8.87
CA ARG A 249 8.64 5.29 -9.53
C ARG A 249 8.51 6.42 -10.54
N SER A 250 7.45 6.45 -11.34
CA SER A 250 7.21 7.55 -12.30
C SER A 250 6.94 8.90 -11.60
N GLN A 251 6.53 8.85 -10.33
CA GLN A 251 6.33 10.00 -9.46
C GLN A 251 7.56 10.37 -8.61
N GLY A 252 8.73 9.81 -8.95
CA GLY A 252 10.01 10.14 -8.33
C GLY A 252 10.24 9.52 -6.95
N PHE A 253 9.37 8.61 -6.52
CA PHE A 253 9.60 7.84 -5.31
C PHE A 253 10.66 6.77 -5.52
N VAL A 254 11.43 6.49 -4.48
CA VAL A 254 12.43 5.42 -4.42
C VAL A 254 12.16 4.58 -3.18
N SER A 255 12.33 3.26 -3.27
CA SER A 255 12.16 2.38 -2.12
C SER A 255 13.39 2.46 -1.23
N SER A 256 13.20 2.66 0.08
CA SER A 256 14.31 2.65 1.04
C SER A 256 15.01 1.30 1.07
N TYR A 257 14.26 0.21 0.85
CA TYR A 257 14.79 -1.14 0.80
C TYR A 257 15.73 -1.33 -0.39
N ASP A 258 15.34 -0.82 -1.56
CA ASP A 258 16.17 -0.89 -2.76
C ASP A 258 17.45 -0.08 -2.60
N ILE A 259 17.38 1.09 -1.97
CA ILE A 259 18.57 1.91 -1.66
C ILE A 259 19.49 1.15 -0.71
N ALA A 260 18.95 0.57 0.36
CA ALA A 260 19.75 -0.09 1.40
C ALA A 260 20.48 -1.35 0.90
N HIS A 261 19.92 -2.02 -0.12
CA HIS A 261 20.48 -3.26 -0.67
C HIS A 261 21.11 -3.09 -2.05
N GLU A 262 21.19 -1.84 -2.55
CA GLU A 262 21.67 -1.52 -3.91
C GLU A 262 20.93 -2.31 -5.00
N TYR A 263 19.63 -2.54 -4.79
CA TYR A 263 18.80 -3.29 -5.71
C TYR A 263 18.32 -2.42 -6.86
N THR A 264 18.32 -3.03 -8.03
CA THR A 264 17.70 -2.51 -9.23
C THR A 264 16.20 -2.83 -9.27
N ASP A 265 15.48 -2.23 -10.20
CA ASP A 265 14.05 -2.52 -10.41
C ASP A 265 13.83 -3.96 -10.91
N SER A 266 14.87 -4.60 -11.45
CA SER A 266 14.87 -6.01 -11.85
C SER A 266 15.09 -7.01 -10.70
N ASP A 267 15.50 -6.56 -9.51
CA ASP A 267 15.73 -7.45 -8.37
C ASP A 267 14.42 -7.77 -7.64
N HIS A 268 14.24 -9.06 -7.29
CA HIS A 268 13.00 -9.60 -6.71
C HIS A 268 13.19 -10.38 -5.40
N LYS A 269 14.29 -10.11 -4.68
CA LYS A 269 14.65 -10.84 -3.46
C LYS A 269 13.96 -10.32 -2.19
N TRP A 270 13.12 -9.29 -2.31
CA TRP A 270 12.41 -8.71 -1.18
C TRP A 270 11.32 -9.64 -0.67
N VAL A 271 11.36 -9.92 0.63
CA VAL A 271 10.35 -10.66 1.37
C VAL A 271 10.04 -9.85 2.62
N SER A 272 8.78 -9.47 2.77
CA SER A 272 8.30 -8.71 3.92
C SER A 272 7.46 -9.56 4.87
N HIS A 273 6.52 -10.37 4.36
CA HIS A 273 5.75 -11.29 5.20
C HIS A 273 5.14 -12.47 4.42
N ARG A 274 4.55 -13.42 5.16
CA ARG A 274 3.77 -14.55 4.64
C ARG A 274 2.29 -14.21 4.65
N ASN A 275 1.62 -14.25 3.50
CA ASN A 275 0.20 -13.92 3.41
C ASN A 275 -0.71 -15.05 3.95
N HIS A 276 -2.01 -14.80 4.02
CA HIS A 276 -2.99 -15.79 4.53
C HIS A 276 -3.14 -17.06 3.67
N ARG A 277 -2.63 -17.06 2.43
CA ARG A 277 -2.54 -18.25 1.56
C ARG A 277 -1.25 -19.05 1.80
N GLY A 278 -0.37 -18.54 2.65
CA GLY A 278 0.91 -19.15 2.95
C GLY A 278 2.02 -18.75 1.96
N ASN A 279 1.78 -17.82 1.04
CA ASN A 279 2.77 -17.37 0.07
C ASN A 279 3.70 -16.34 0.71
N ILE A 280 4.98 -16.40 0.37
CA ILE A 280 5.98 -15.41 0.77
C ILE A 280 5.89 -14.22 -0.18
N CYS A 281 5.78 -12.99 0.34
CA CYS A 281 5.54 -11.80 -0.45
C CYS A 281 6.44 -10.63 0.01
N GLY A 282 6.92 -9.82 -0.94
CA GLY A 282 7.58 -8.54 -0.69
C GLY A 282 6.67 -7.40 -1.08
N VAL A 283 5.81 -6.96 -0.15
CA VAL A 283 4.72 -6.01 -0.40
C VAL A 283 4.71 -4.82 0.56
N ASP A 284 5.49 -4.89 1.64
CA ASP A 284 5.67 -3.77 2.56
C ASP A 284 6.80 -2.87 2.03
N PHE A 285 6.57 -1.57 1.96
CA PHE A 285 7.56 -0.62 1.46
C PHE A 285 7.53 0.68 2.26
N ILE A 286 8.72 1.26 2.43
CA ILE A 286 8.90 2.67 2.79
C ILE A 286 9.42 3.38 1.55
N TRP A 287 8.57 4.19 0.94
CA TRP A 287 8.88 5.00 -0.23
C TRP A 287 9.34 6.38 0.20
N LEU A 288 10.39 6.89 -0.45
CA LEU A 288 10.97 8.20 -0.17
C LEU A 288 10.90 9.04 -1.44
N ARG A 289 10.45 10.29 -1.31
CA ARG A 289 10.52 11.29 -2.39
C ARG A 289 11.25 12.53 -1.89
N ASN A 290 12.32 12.87 -2.60
CA ASN A 290 13.03 14.13 -2.42
C ASN A 290 12.42 15.19 -3.36
N PRO A 291 12.03 16.36 -2.85
CA PRO A 291 11.31 17.39 -3.62
C PRO A 291 12.14 18.07 -4.72
N ASN A 292 13.47 17.91 -4.71
CA ASN A 292 14.39 18.63 -5.60
C ASN A 292 14.43 18.11 -7.05
N LYS A 293 13.66 17.07 -7.40
CA LYS A 293 13.64 16.50 -8.75
C LYS A 293 12.42 17.00 -9.51
N SER A 294 12.61 17.37 -10.78
CA SER A 294 11.49 17.61 -11.69
C SER A 294 10.72 16.30 -11.89
N ILE A 295 9.39 16.35 -11.76
CA ILE A 295 8.52 15.17 -11.83
C ILE A 295 7.46 15.41 -12.90
N LYS A 296 7.10 14.33 -13.58
CA LYS A 296 6.00 14.31 -14.53
C LYS A 296 4.68 14.62 -13.83
N PRO A 297 3.80 15.48 -14.39
CA PRO A 297 2.51 15.78 -13.78
C PRO A 297 1.73 14.51 -13.40
N LEU A 298 1.17 14.50 -12.20
CA LEU A 298 0.50 13.34 -11.62
C LEU A 298 -0.61 12.80 -12.54
N LYS A 299 -1.40 13.70 -13.17
CA LYS A 299 -2.47 13.34 -14.10
C LYS A 299 -1.97 12.55 -15.32
N ILE A 300 -0.82 12.92 -15.87
CA ILE A 300 -0.26 12.23 -17.05
C ILE A 300 0.23 10.84 -16.63
N SER A 301 0.96 10.75 -15.51
CA SER A 301 1.43 9.45 -15.00
C SER A 301 0.29 8.52 -14.61
N TRP A 302 -0.80 9.09 -14.11
CA TRP A 302 -2.03 8.36 -13.81
C TRP A 302 -2.69 7.82 -15.07
N ALA A 303 -2.85 8.66 -16.10
CA ALA A 303 -3.44 8.23 -17.36
C ALA A 303 -2.65 7.08 -17.99
N GLU A 304 -1.31 7.20 -18.01
CA GLU A 304 -0.46 6.11 -18.47
C GLU A 304 -0.68 4.84 -17.65
N ALA A 305 -0.60 4.91 -16.32
CA ALA A 305 -0.78 3.73 -15.49
C ALA A 305 -2.17 3.09 -15.66
N ALA A 306 -3.23 3.90 -15.80
CA ALA A 306 -4.60 3.44 -16.03
C ALA A 306 -4.75 2.76 -17.39
N PHE A 307 -4.28 3.38 -18.48
CA PHE A 307 -4.29 2.79 -19.81
C PHE A 307 -3.42 1.52 -19.90
N GLY A 308 -2.33 1.44 -19.12
CA GLY A 308 -1.52 0.24 -18.98
C GLY A 308 -2.30 -0.95 -18.44
N ILE A 309 -3.11 -0.72 -17.41
CA ILE A 309 -3.97 -1.76 -16.84
C ILE A 309 -5.09 -2.11 -17.83
N ILE A 310 -5.72 -1.13 -18.48
CA ILE A 310 -6.77 -1.37 -19.48
C ILE A 310 -6.23 -2.26 -20.61
N LYS A 311 -5.05 -1.93 -21.15
CA LYS A 311 -4.38 -2.76 -22.16
C LYS A 311 -4.17 -4.20 -21.68
N TYR A 312 -3.66 -4.37 -20.46
CA TYR A 312 -3.44 -5.70 -19.89
C TYR A 312 -4.75 -6.50 -19.78
N GLN A 313 -5.85 -5.86 -19.36
CA GLN A 313 -7.15 -6.53 -19.28
C GLN A 313 -7.69 -6.91 -20.67
N LEU A 314 -7.57 -6.03 -21.65
CA LEU A 314 -7.97 -6.31 -23.04
C LEU A 314 -7.18 -7.50 -23.61
N GLN A 315 -5.87 -7.54 -23.36
CA GLN A 315 -5.01 -8.66 -23.75
C GLN A 315 -5.40 -9.97 -23.04
N LYS A 316 -5.72 -9.91 -21.74
CA LYS A 316 -6.20 -11.07 -20.97
C LYS A 316 -7.53 -11.60 -21.53
N ALA A 317 -8.39 -10.72 -22.03
CA ALA A 317 -9.63 -11.07 -22.73
C ALA A 317 -9.41 -11.56 -24.17
N GLN A 318 -8.17 -11.63 -24.64
CA GLN A 318 -7.79 -12.01 -26.01
C GLN A 318 -8.39 -11.12 -27.11
N LEU A 319 -8.73 -9.87 -26.76
CA LEU A 319 -9.18 -8.88 -27.73
C LEU A 319 -7.96 -8.30 -28.45
N ASN A 320 -7.99 -8.28 -29.78
CA ASN A 320 -7.02 -7.49 -30.54
C ASN A 320 -7.37 -5.99 -30.46
N GLU A 321 -6.48 -5.12 -30.92
CA GLU A 321 -6.64 -3.66 -30.80
C GLU A 321 -7.92 -3.16 -31.48
N LYS A 322 -8.28 -3.76 -32.63
CA LYS A 322 -9.49 -3.41 -33.36
C LYS A 322 -10.76 -3.85 -32.60
N ASP A 323 -10.78 -5.08 -32.10
CA ASP A 323 -11.92 -5.59 -31.32
C ASP A 323 -12.09 -4.81 -30.01
N ALA A 324 -10.99 -4.37 -29.40
CA ALA A 324 -11.02 -3.51 -28.21
C ALA A 324 -11.58 -2.12 -28.52
N PHE A 325 -11.16 -1.51 -29.64
CA PHE A 325 -11.71 -0.25 -30.12
C PHE A 325 -13.21 -0.36 -30.41
N ASP A 326 -13.62 -1.42 -31.12
CA ASP A 326 -15.03 -1.69 -31.43
C ASP A 326 -15.84 -1.93 -30.14
N PHE A 327 -15.26 -2.58 -29.13
CA PHE A 327 -15.89 -2.73 -27.81
C PHE A 327 -16.11 -1.39 -27.10
N LEU A 328 -15.11 -0.50 -27.09
CA LEU A 328 -15.19 0.82 -26.46
C LEU A 328 -16.18 1.77 -27.15
N ARG A 329 -16.38 1.59 -28.46
CA ARG A 329 -17.30 2.38 -29.26
C ARG A 329 -18.77 1.97 -29.09
N ALA A 330 -19.04 0.77 -28.56
CA ALA A 330 -20.39 0.19 -28.48
C ALA A 330 -21.12 0.21 -29.86
N ASP A 331 -22.43 0.47 -29.89
CA ASP A 331 -23.26 0.46 -31.11
C ASP A 331 -23.17 1.76 -31.94
N ASN A 332 -22.17 2.61 -31.68
CA ASN A 332 -22.02 3.85 -32.44
C ASN A 332 -21.57 3.57 -33.88
N ASN A 333 -22.35 4.07 -34.85
CA ASN A 333 -22.12 3.89 -36.28
C ASN A 333 -20.93 4.71 -36.84
N GLY A 334 -20.36 5.63 -36.04
CA GLY A 334 -19.15 6.38 -36.41
C GLY A 334 -17.88 5.54 -36.33
N ASN A 335 -16.78 5.97 -36.97
CA ASN A 335 -15.45 5.35 -36.77
C ASN A 335 -14.66 6.05 -35.65
N TYR A 336 -15.33 6.34 -34.54
CA TYR A 336 -14.77 7.06 -33.39
C TYR A 336 -15.52 6.67 -32.12
N ILE A 337 -14.89 6.84 -30.96
CA ILE A 337 -15.47 6.68 -29.63
C ILE A 337 -15.87 8.06 -29.12
N THR A 338 -17.09 8.23 -28.61
CA THR A 338 -17.49 9.50 -27.96
C THR A 338 -17.07 9.52 -26.50
N TYR A 339 -17.07 10.70 -25.87
CA TYR A 339 -16.85 10.82 -24.43
C TYR A 339 -17.82 9.96 -23.61
N SER A 340 -19.08 9.87 -24.02
CA SER A 340 -20.09 9.04 -23.34
C SER A 340 -19.74 7.55 -23.45
N ASP A 341 -19.42 7.10 -24.66
CA ASP A 341 -19.06 5.69 -24.93
C ASP A 341 -17.80 5.31 -24.14
N PHE A 342 -16.79 6.19 -24.13
CA PHE A 342 -15.57 6.02 -23.34
C PHE A 342 -15.86 5.92 -21.84
N CYS A 343 -16.67 6.83 -21.29
CA CYS A 343 -17.08 6.78 -19.90
C CYS A 343 -17.81 5.48 -19.56
N ASP A 344 -18.71 5.03 -20.43
CA ASP A 344 -19.50 3.82 -20.18
C ASP A 344 -18.66 2.54 -20.31
N ALA A 345 -17.72 2.50 -21.26
CA ALA A 345 -16.76 1.43 -21.38
C ALA A 345 -15.78 1.40 -20.19
N LEU A 346 -15.28 2.54 -19.72
CA LEU A 346 -14.43 2.58 -18.51
C LEU A 346 -15.22 2.15 -17.27
N LYS A 347 -16.46 2.61 -17.11
CA LYS A 347 -17.32 2.08 -16.04
C LYS A 347 -17.42 0.57 -16.15
N GLN A 348 -17.65 0.02 -17.33
CA GLN A 348 -17.70 -1.44 -17.53
C GLN A 348 -16.37 -2.11 -17.18
N VAL A 349 -15.21 -1.62 -17.62
CA VAL A 349 -13.91 -2.21 -17.26
C VAL A 349 -13.68 -2.18 -15.75
N PHE A 350 -13.99 -1.08 -15.08
CA PHE A 350 -13.85 -0.94 -13.64
C PHE A 350 -14.98 -1.64 -12.84
N PHE A 351 -16.12 -1.97 -13.47
CA PHE A 351 -17.31 -2.59 -12.86
C PHE A 351 -17.44 -4.09 -13.13
N ILE A 352 -16.95 -4.61 -14.27
CA ILE A 352 -16.93 -6.04 -14.61
C ILE A 352 -16.18 -6.83 -13.53
N HIS A 353 -15.17 -6.22 -12.91
CA HIS A 353 -14.46 -6.77 -11.76
C HIS A 353 -15.32 -6.90 -10.48
N PHE A 354 -16.43 -6.17 -10.35
CA PHE A 354 -17.37 -6.32 -9.24
C PHE A 354 -18.25 -7.57 -9.41
N LEU A 355 -18.58 -7.94 -10.64
CA LEU A 355 -19.43 -9.10 -10.95
C LEU A 355 -18.69 -10.43 -10.96
N ASP A 356 -17.47 -10.46 -11.52
CA ASP A 356 -16.62 -11.64 -11.42
C ASP A 356 -16.30 -11.96 -9.96
N LEU A 357 -16.21 -10.94 -9.11
CA LEU A 357 -16.00 -11.09 -7.66
C LEU A 357 -17.26 -11.58 -6.92
N ILE A 358 -18.46 -11.12 -7.26
CA ILE A 358 -19.72 -11.64 -6.68
C ILE A 358 -19.94 -13.11 -7.05
N ILE A 359 -19.54 -13.49 -8.28
CA ILE A 359 -19.59 -14.87 -8.76
C ILE A 359 -18.50 -15.73 -8.07
N MET A 360 -17.27 -15.22 -7.91
CA MET A 360 -16.19 -15.92 -7.20
C MET A 360 -16.41 -16.05 -5.68
N MET A 361 -17.02 -15.05 -5.03
CA MET A 361 -17.34 -15.10 -3.59
C MET A 361 -18.59 -15.94 -3.29
N GLY A 362 -19.20 -16.57 -4.31
CA GLY A 362 -20.30 -17.51 -4.16
C GLY A 362 -21.64 -16.90 -3.71
N VAL A 363 -21.79 -15.57 -3.79
CA VAL A 363 -22.96 -14.86 -3.25
C VAL A 363 -24.13 -14.86 -4.25
N ILE A 364 -23.88 -14.90 -5.56
CA ILE A 364 -24.94 -14.92 -6.59
C ILE A 364 -24.57 -15.88 -7.74
N LYS A 365 -25.42 -16.89 -8.00
CA LYS A 365 -25.34 -17.82 -9.14
C LYS A 365 -26.05 -17.31 -10.40
N MET A 366 -25.98 -16.01 -10.70
CA MET A 366 -26.69 -15.40 -11.84
C MET A 366 -25.80 -14.44 -12.63
N LYS A 367 -25.91 -14.47 -13.97
CA LYS A 367 -25.19 -13.56 -14.87
C LYS A 367 -25.72 -12.13 -14.73
N PHE A 368 -24.87 -11.10 -14.85
CA PHE A 368 -25.29 -9.69 -14.75
C PHE A 368 -26.50 -9.34 -15.64
N SER A 369 -26.52 -9.90 -16.85
CA SER A 369 -27.58 -9.72 -17.85
C SER A 369 -28.96 -10.21 -17.40
N SER A 370 -29.04 -10.94 -16.29
CA SER A 370 -30.30 -11.45 -15.73
C SER A 370 -30.88 -10.57 -14.60
N PHE A 371 -30.22 -9.47 -14.23
CA PHE A 371 -30.80 -8.48 -13.32
C PHE A 371 -31.76 -7.52 -14.05
N PRO A 372 -32.87 -7.10 -13.42
CA PRO A 372 -33.73 -6.04 -13.95
C PRO A 372 -32.97 -4.70 -14.09
N ASN A 373 -33.26 -3.94 -15.17
CA ASN A 373 -32.56 -2.68 -15.50
C ASN A 373 -32.48 -1.68 -14.33
N HIS A 374 -33.51 -1.58 -13.48
CA HIS A 374 -33.50 -0.68 -12.33
C HIS A 374 -32.51 -1.12 -11.23
N LEU A 375 -32.22 -2.41 -11.10
CA LEU A 375 -31.25 -2.96 -10.15
C LEU A 375 -29.82 -2.88 -10.72
N GLN A 376 -29.66 -3.09 -12.03
CA GLN A 376 -28.42 -2.79 -12.74
C GLN A 376 -28.07 -1.30 -12.59
N LEU A 377 -29.03 -0.40 -12.83
CA LEU A 377 -28.90 1.05 -12.60
C LEU A 377 -28.55 1.39 -11.14
N LYS A 378 -29.11 0.68 -10.16
CA LYS A 378 -28.81 0.89 -8.74
C LYS A 378 -27.40 0.41 -8.37
N LEU A 379 -26.96 -0.72 -8.92
CA LEU A 379 -25.60 -1.26 -8.75
C LEU A 379 -24.55 -0.40 -9.48
N THR A 380 -24.86 0.14 -10.66
CA THR A 380 -24.03 1.13 -11.35
C THR A 380 -24.05 2.50 -10.68
N SER A 381 -25.13 2.87 -9.97
CA SER A 381 -25.20 4.12 -9.19
C SER A 381 -24.48 4.04 -7.83
N LEU A 382 -24.15 2.83 -7.39
CA LEU A 382 -23.32 2.54 -6.21
C LEU A 382 -21.82 2.50 -6.56
N SER A 383 -21.42 2.86 -7.79
CA SER A 383 -20.08 2.60 -8.30
C SER A 383 -18.99 3.32 -7.50
N HIS A 384 -18.19 2.54 -6.78
CA HIS A 384 -16.92 2.91 -6.16
C HIS A 384 -15.81 3.04 -7.24
N GLY A 385 -16.15 3.59 -8.41
CA GLY A 385 -15.31 3.71 -9.60
C GLY A 385 -14.63 5.08 -9.72
N LEU A 386 -14.12 5.39 -10.92
CA LEU A 386 -13.53 6.70 -11.21
C LEU A 386 -14.55 7.82 -11.03
N SER A 387 -14.14 8.92 -10.42
CA SER A 387 -14.92 10.16 -10.34
C SER A 387 -15.08 10.81 -11.71
N PHE A 388 -16.05 11.73 -11.82
CA PHE A 388 -16.25 12.52 -13.03
C PHE A 388 -14.97 13.24 -13.49
N GLN A 389 -14.24 13.84 -12.53
CA GLN A 389 -13.01 14.55 -12.84
C GLN A 389 -11.90 13.61 -13.31
N GLU A 390 -11.80 12.41 -12.74
CA GLU A 390 -10.83 11.40 -13.17
C GLU A 390 -11.13 10.87 -14.57
N MET A 391 -12.40 10.58 -14.88
CA MET A 391 -12.81 10.20 -16.24
C MET A 391 -12.51 11.29 -17.24
N LYS A 392 -12.77 12.56 -16.87
CA LYS A 392 -12.45 13.71 -17.72
C LYS A 392 -10.93 13.86 -17.91
N ASP A 393 -10.14 13.67 -16.87
CA ASP A 393 -8.68 13.74 -16.95
C ASP A 393 -8.13 12.64 -17.88
N LEU A 394 -8.68 11.42 -17.83
CA LEU A 394 -8.32 10.34 -18.77
C LEU A 394 -8.73 10.68 -20.20
N TRP A 395 -9.94 11.23 -20.40
CA TRP A 395 -10.40 11.64 -21.73
C TRP A 395 -9.50 12.69 -22.36
N VAL A 396 -9.13 13.73 -21.62
CA VAL A 396 -8.24 14.80 -22.11
C VAL A 396 -6.85 14.28 -22.49
N GLN A 397 -6.41 13.16 -21.89
CA GLN A 397 -5.16 12.52 -22.30
C GLN A 397 -5.34 11.62 -23.53
N ALA A 398 -6.57 11.19 -23.82
CA ALA A 398 -6.90 10.30 -24.92
C ALA A 398 -7.22 11.05 -26.22
N ASP A 399 -8.03 12.10 -26.12
CA ASP A 399 -8.39 13.04 -27.19
C ASP A 399 -7.25 14.06 -27.34
N VAL A 400 -6.23 13.67 -28.11
CA VAL A 400 -4.94 14.36 -28.19
C VAL A 400 -5.07 15.64 -29.00
N ASP A 401 -5.91 15.63 -30.04
CA ASP A 401 -6.14 16.80 -30.89
C ASP A 401 -7.26 17.73 -30.38
N GLY A 402 -8.05 17.28 -29.39
CA GLY A 402 -9.10 18.05 -28.74
C GLY A 402 -10.36 18.22 -29.60
N ASN A 403 -10.57 17.35 -30.60
CA ASN A 403 -11.71 17.42 -31.51
C ASN A 403 -13.03 16.90 -30.88
N GLY A 404 -12.96 16.33 -29.67
CA GLY A 404 -14.11 15.88 -28.90
C GLY A 404 -14.57 14.44 -29.21
N VAL A 405 -13.79 13.70 -30.00
CA VAL A 405 -13.95 12.26 -30.22
C VAL A 405 -12.60 11.57 -30.08
N LEU A 406 -12.60 10.25 -29.85
CA LEU A 406 -11.39 9.44 -29.81
C LEU A 406 -11.37 8.56 -31.06
N ASP A 407 -10.48 8.86 -32.01
CA ASP A 407 -10.33 8.03 -33.21
C ASP A 407 -9.45 6.80 -32.97
N TYR A 408 -9.32 5.95 -34.00
CA TYR A 408 -8.55 4.71 -33.89
C TYR A 408 -7.06 4.96 -33.64
N ASP A 409 -6.48 5.99 -34.24
CA ASP A 409 -5.06 6.30 -34.10
C ASP A 409 -4.76 6.87 -32.71
N GLU A 410 -5.62 7.74 -32.20
CA GLU A 410 -5.55 8.25 -30.82
C GLU A 410 -5.76 7.12 -29.79
N PHE A 411 -6.72 6.22 -30.03
CA PHE A 411 -6.89 5.02 -29.20
C PHE A 411 -5.61 4.18 -29.19
N LEU A 412 -5.02 3.91 -30.36
CA LEU A 412 -3.75 3.21 -30.45
C LEU A 412 -2.66 3.93 -29.68
N VAL A 413 -2.54 5.25 -29.76
CA VAL A 413 -1.59 6.04 -28.96
C VAL A 413 -1.78 5.78 -27.46
N CYS A 414 -3.03 5.77 -26.97
CA CYS A 414 -3.34 5.49 -25.56
C CYS A 414 -2.89 4.11 -25.10
N ILE A 415 -3.12 3.07 -25.92
CA ILE A 415 -2.80 1.68 -25.55
C ILE A 415 -1.38 1.26 -25.96
N SER A 416 -0.74 1.91 -26.93
CA SER A 416 0.57 1.55 -27.50
C SER A 416 1.74 2.25 -26.80
N ASN A 417 1.59 3.52 -26.39
CA ASN A 417 2.69 4.32 -25.78
C ASN A 417 3.07 3.92 -24.35
N LEU A 418 2.61 2.76 -23.89
CA LEU A 418 2.90 2.26 -22.58
C LEU A 418 4.10 1.35 -22.60
N CYS A 419 5.28 1.95 -22.34
CA CYS A 419 6.49 1.27 -21.89
C CYS A 419 6.34 0.54 -20.54
N LEU A 420 5.12 0.19 -20.12
CA LEU A 420 4.87 -0.74 -19.05
C LEU A 420 4.76 -2.12 -19.68
N LEU A 421 5.91 -2.79 -19.82
CA LEU A 421 6.02 -4.22 -20.14
C LEU A 421 4.89 -5.01 -19.46
N PRO A 422 4.32 -6.05 -20.11
CA PRO A 422 3.17 -6.81 -19.61
C PRO A 422 3.36 -7.12 -18.13
N VAL A 423 2.59 -6.41 -17.28
CA VAL A 423 2.69 -6.52 -15.83
C VAL A 423 1.74 -7.61 -15.39
N THR A 424 2.32 -8.76 -15.15
CA THR A 424 1.73 -9.76 -14.27
C THR A 424 1.92 -9.31 -12.83
N ASP A 425 0.83 -8.92 -12.15
CA ASP A 425 0.76 -8.95 -10.68
C ASP A 425 0.82 -10.44 -10.25
N PHE A 426 2.02 -11.03 -10.34
CA PHE A 426 2.32 -12.46 -10.16
C PHE A 426 2.24 -12.91 -8.69
N LEU A 427 1.25 -12.45 -7.93
CA LEU A 427 1.02 -13.01 -6.59
C LEU A 427 0.44 -14.44 -6.66
N ASP A 428 -0.05 -14.85 -7.83
CA ASP A 428 -0.51 -16.22 -8.10
C ASP A 428 0.63 -17.24 -8.34
N GLN A 429 1.92 -16.82 -8.37
CA GLN A 429 3.06 -17.76 -8.54
C GLN A 429 4.20 -17.59 -7.54
N MET A 430 4.05 -16.86 -6.43
CA MET A 430 5.06 -16.88 -5.36
C MET A 430 4.93 -18.16 -4.49
N VAL A 431 5.14 -19.33 -5.12
CA VAL A 431 5.56 -20.54 -4.43
C VAL A 431 7.08 -20.52 -4.44
N ILE A 432 7.68 -19.87 -3.45
CA ILE A 432 9.04 -20.22 -3.06
C ILE A 432 8.87 -21.07 -1.80
N SER A 433 9.08 -22.38 -1.97
CA SER A 433 9.17 -23.34 -0.88
C SER A 433 10.42 -23.00 -0.05
N PHE A 434 10.23 -22.33 1.08
CA PHE A 434 11.16 -22.40 2.19
C PHE A 434 10.38 -22.69 3.45
N ASP A 435 10.66 -23.85 4.03
CA ASP A 435 10.18 -24.24 5.34
C ASP A 435 10.75 -23.27 6.38
N ASN A 436 9.88 -22.89 7.32
CA ASN A 436 10.14 -22.08 8.52
C ASN A 436 10.20 -20.56 8.34
N ILE A 437 9.01 -19.94 8.23
CA ILE A 437 8.75 -18.61 8.79
C ILE A 437 7.34 -18.61 9.43
N ILE A 438 7.29 -18.88 10.74
CA ILE A 438 6.66 -18.07 11.80
C ILE A 438 7.55 -18.24 13.04
#